data_AF-A0A1E4JF58-F1
#
_entry.id   AF-A0A1E4JF58-F1
#
_cell.length_a   1.000
_cell.length_b   1.000
_cell.length_c   1.000
_cell.angle_alpha   90.00
_cell.angle_beta   90.00
_cell.angle_gamma   90.00
#
_symmetry.space_group_name_H-M   'P 1'
#
loop_
_entity.id
_entity.type
_entity.pdbx_description
1 polymer ?
#
loop_
_entity_poly.entity_id
_entity_poly.type
_entity_poly.pdbx_seq_one_letter_code
_entity_poly.pdbx_strand_id
1 'polypeptide(L)'
;MADESGEKTQAPTQKRKQDAIDKGEILRSKEFATAAVVLGGCLWLALSGPSLIGAFKAVMTESLQFGRADVEDFQPMRSLLATGATLGPALATLFAITIVTAIASQAGLGGARFNPKLLEWKGSRINPASGLKRMFGMQGLIELGKSLLKVLLLGAIGGWLLWSIRGQTLGLVAGNVEGSVAALGGTFIFVLLAMAGGLLLIAGIDVPIQIIRMLSKLRMSHQEVRDEYKETEGSPELKAALRQRQRTILKGGARQAVESAHVVLTNPTHFAVALRYERGRDEIPVVVAKGRGATALAIRELAAELSVPVLEYPVLARAVYYTSREGQQIRDDLYVAIATVLAFVFGVNQRAGGHQPHVIVPDAACFDENGQPLRKN
;
A
#
# COMPACT_ATOMS: atom_id res chain seq x y z
N MET A 1 17.66 29.57 -10.22
CA MET A 1 16.72 28.47 -9.89
C MET A 1 17.52 27.20 -9.69
N ALA A 2 18.22 27.08 -8.57
CA ALA A 2 19.00 25.91 -8.18
C ALA A 2 19.29 26.09 -6.69
N ASP A 3 18.49 25.44 -5.84
CA ASP A 3 18.76 25.16 -4.40
C ASP A 3 17.52 24.62 -3.63
N GLU A 4 16.47 24.12 -4.32
CA GLU A 4 15.32 23.47 -3.63
C GLU A 4 15.45 21.96 -3.45
N SER A 5 16.48 21.31 -4.00
CA SER A 5 16.74 19.89 -3.76
C SER A 5 17.58 19.72 -2.50
N GLY A 6 16.97 19.97 -1.33
CA GLY A 6 17.58 19.70 -0.03
C GLY A 6 18.10 18.27 0.08
N GLU A 7 19.11 18.06 0.93
CA GLU A 7 19.77 16.77 1.09
C GLU A 7 18.76 15.65 1.43
N LYS A 8 18.86 14.53 0.72
CA LYS A 8 17.94 13.38 0.84
C LYS A 8 18.26 12.57 2.09
N THR A 9 17.80 13.04 3.23
CA THR A 9 18.06 12.43 4.54
C THR A 9 16.91 11.56 5.04
N GLN A 10 15.69 11.80 4.56
CA GLN A 10 14.48 11.14 5.06
C GLN A 10 14.30 9.74 4.45
N ALA A 11 13.73 8.84 5.24
CA ALA A 11 13.36 7.50 4.77
C ALA A 11 12.20 7.59 3.75
N PRO A 12 12.17 6.69 2.74
CA PRO A 12 11.07 6.66 1.79
C PRO A 12 9.73 6.33 2.46
N THR A 13 8.71 7.11 2.13
CA THR A 13 7.31 6.85 2.48
C THR A 13 6.80 5.56 1.83
N GLN A 14 5.64 5.07 2.28
CA GLN A 14 5.05 3.86 1.71
C GLN A 14 4.60 4.06 0.26
N LYS A 15 4.02 5.22 -0.07
CA LYS A 15 3.63 5.56 -1.45
C LYS A 15 4.86 5.65 -2.35
N ARG A 16 5.97 6.26 -1.91
CA ARG A 16 7.24 6.27 -2.67
C ARG A 16 7.78 4.86 -2.98
N LYS A 17 7.72 3.94 -2.01
CA LYS A 17 8.12 2.53 -2.23
C LYS A 17 7.19 1.85 -3.24
N GLN A 18 5.89 2.08 -3.13
CA GLN A 18 4.88 1.51 -4.00
C GLN A 18 5.05 2.02 -5.45
N ASP A 19 5.26 3.32 -5.63
CA ASP A 19 5.55 3.92 -6.93
C ASP A 19 6.83 3.39 -7.57
N ALA A 20 7.87 3.13 -6.76
CA ALA A 20 9.10 2.52 -7.25
C ALA A 20 8.84 1.10 -7.78
N ILE A 21 8.09 0.30 -7.03
CA ILE A 21 7.67 -1.04 -7.43
C ILE A 21 6.82 -0.97 -8.72
N ASP A 22 5.88 -0.02 -8.81
CA ASP A 22 5.01 0.17 -9.97
C ASP A 22 5.75 0.72 -11.20
N LYS A 23 6.95 1.27 -11.01
CA LYS A 23 7.91 1.60 -12.09
C LYS A 23 8.84 0.45 -12.45
N GLY A 24 8.74 -0.69 -11.76
CA GLY A 24 9.60 -1.85 -11.96
C GLY A 24 10.94 -1.79 -11.23
N GLU A 25 11.14 -0.82 -10.34
CA GLU A 25 12.33 -0.70 -9.51
C GLU A 25 12.18 -1.59 -8.27
N ILE A 26 12.40 -2.88 -8.47
CA ILE A 26 12.38 -3.89 -7.41
C ILE A 26 13.79 -4.29 -7.01
N LEU A 27 13.93 -4.80 -5.79
CA LEU A 27 15.18 -5.37 -5.29
C LEU A 27 15.57 -6.58 -6.13
N ARG A 28 16.81 -6.61 -6.62
CA ARG A 28 17.37 -7.73 -7.38
C ARG A 28 18.79 -7.99 -6.93
N SER A 29 19.10 -9.22 -6.55
CA SER A 29 20.47 -9.69 -6.32
C SER A 29 20.78 -10.82 -7.29
N LYS A 30 21.78 -10.60 -8.15
CA LYS A 30 22.25 -11.62 -9.09
C LYS A 30 22.97 -12.77 -8.35
N GLU A 31 23.67 -12.44 -7.27
CA GLU A 31 24.41 -13.42 -6.47
C GLU A 31 23.45 -14.38 -5.77
N PHE A 32 22.37 -13.86 -5.18
CA PHE A 32 21.32 -14.68 -4.59
C PHE A 32 20.63 -15.59 -5.60
N ALA A 33 20.25 -15.07 -6.77
CA ALA A 33 19.64 -15.88 -7.82
C ALA A 33 20.56 -17.00 -8.29
N THR A 34 21.85 -16.70 -8.48
CA THR A 34 22.85 -17.69 -8.88
C THR A 34 23.05 -18.75 -7.80
N ALA A 35 23.21 -18.34 -6.54
CA ALA A 35 23.38 -19.25 -5.41
C ALA A 35 22.17 -20.17 -5.23
N ALA A 36 20.94 -19.65 -5.34
CA ALA A 36 19.71 -20.43 -5.21
C ALA A 36 19.55 -21.47 -6.33
N VAL A 37 19.82 -21.11 -7.58
CA VAL A 37 19.74 -22.05 -8.71
C VAL A 37 20.82 -23.13 -8.60
N VAL A 38 22.06 -22.75 -8.27
CA VAL A 38 23.15 -23.71 -8.09
C VAL A 38 22.85 -24.67 -6.93
N LEU A 39 22.38 -24.15 -5.79
CA LEU A 39 22.00 -24.98 -4.65
C LEU A 39 20.85 -25.92 -5.02
N GLY A 40 19.82 -25.43 -5.71
CA GLY A 40 18.71 -26.25 -6.19
C GLY A 40 19.16 -27.39 -7.10
N GLY A 41 20.08 -27.11 -8.03
CA GLY A 41 20.70 -28.12 -8.87
C GLY A 41 21.55 -29.13 -8.08
N CYS A 42 22.32 -28.67 -7.09
CA CYS A 42 23.13 -29.55 -6.24
C CYS A 42 22.25 -30.46 -5.37
N LEU A 43 21.17 -29.93 -4.80
CA LEU A 43 20.20 -30.72 -4.03
C LEU A 43 19.46 -31.72 -4.92
N TRP A 44 19.08 -31.31 -6.13
CA TRP A 44 18.50 -32.24 -7.11
C TRP A 44 19.46 -33.37 -7.47
N LEU A 45 20.74 -33.06 -7.72
CA LEU A 45 21.77 -34.06 -7.98
C LEU A 45 22.00 -34.99 -6.78
N ALA A 46 21.97 -34.46 -5.55
CA ALA A 46 22.13 -35.26 -4.34
C ALA A 46 20.99 -36.30 -4.18
N LEU A 47 19.75 -35.91 -4.51
CA LEU A 47 18.57 -36.76 -4.36
C LEU A 47 18.33 -37.67 -5.57
N SER A 48 18.54 -37.15 -6.78
CA SER A 48 18.20 -37.84 -8.04
C SER A 48 19.40 -38.48 -8.73
N GLY A 49 20.62 -38.19 -8.26
CA GLY A 49 21.88 -38.68 -8.83
C GLY A 49 21.95 -40.21 -8.96
N PRO A 50 21.63 -40.99 -7.90
CA PRO A 50 21.63 -42.45 -8.00
C PRO A 50 20.68 -42.97 -9.08
N SER A 51 19.46 -42.45 -9.14
CA SER A 51 18.47 -42.81 -10.18
C SER A 51 18.94 -42.40 -11.57
N LEU A 52 19.59 -41.25 -11.72
CA LEU A 52 20.15 -40.77 -12.98
C LEU A 52 21.28 -41.68 -13.47
N ILE A 53 22.20 -42.09 -12.58
CA ILE A 53 23.26 -43.05 -12.92
C ILE A 53 22.66 -44.40 -13.32
N GLY A 54 21.63 -44.87 -12.61
CA GLY A 54 20.88 -46.08 -12.97
C GLY A 54 20.23 -45.99 -14.34
N ALA A 55 19.59 -44.86 -14.65
CA ALA A 55 19.00 -44.58 -15.97
C ALA A 55 20.05 -44.57 -17.08
N PHE A 56 21.20 -43.91 -16.88
CA PHE A 56 22.31 -43.95 -17.82
C PHE A 56 22.85 -45.36 -18.02
N LYS A 57 23.01 -46.13 -16.94
CA LYS A 57 23.44 -47.53 -17.02
C LYS A 57 22.46 -48.37 -17.84
N ALA A 58 21.16 -48.21 -17.61
CA ALA A 58 20.12 -48.92 -18.34
C ALA A 58 20.17 -48.59 -19.85
N VAL A 59 20.20 -47.29 -20.19
CA VAL A 59 20.29 -46.82 -21.58
C VAL A 59 21.56 -47.33 -22.26
N MET A 60 22.72 -47.25 -21.60
CA MET A 60 23.99 -47.76 -22.16
C MET A 60 23.96 -49.28 -22.35
N THR A 61 23.38 -50.02 -21.41
CA THR A 61 23.28 -51.48 -21.50
C THR A 61 22.37 -51.88 -22.66
N GLU A 62 21.20 -51.23 -22.78
CA GLU A 62 20.26 -51.47 -23.88
C GLU A 62 20.83 -51.04 -25.24
N SER A 63 21.56 -49.92 -25.30
CA SER A 63 22.12 -49.40 -26.56
C SER A 63 23.35 -50.16 -27.05
N LEU A 64 24.05 -50.88 -26.17
CA LEU A 64 25.26 -51.63 -26.51
C LEU A 64 25.01 -53.14 -26.61
N GLN A 65 23.82 -53.61 -26.27
CA GLN A 65 23.38 -54.98 -26.52
C GLN A 65 22.66 -55.04 -27.86
N PHE A 66 23.20 -55.83 -28.80
CA PHE A 66 22.64 -56.00 -30.13
C PHE A 66 22.13 -57.43 -30.29
N GLY A 67 20.84 -57.58 -30.56
CA GLY A 67 20.20 -58.84 -30.89
C GLY A 67 19.94 -58.98 -32.39
N ARG A 68 19.61 -60.20 -32.81
CA ARG A 68 19.21 -60.49 -34.19
C ARG A 68 17.97 -59.70 -34.64
N ALA A 69 17.02 -59.51 -33.72
CA ALA A 69 15.78 -58.76 -33.96
C ALA A 69 16.03 -57.27 -34.27
N ASP A 70 17.09 -56.67 -33.72
CA ASP A 70 17.41 -55.25 -33.95
C ASP A 70 17.93 -54.98 -35.37
N VAL A 71 18.42 -56.03 -36.05
CA VAL A 71 18.89 -55.99 -37.44
C VAL A 71 17.75 -56.36 -38.40
N GLU A 72 16.91 -57.33 -38.02
CA GLU A 72 15.79 -57.81 -38.85
C GLU A 72 14.58 -56.86 -38.84
N ASP A 73 14.33 -56.13 -37.75
CA ASP A 73 13.25 -55.14 -37.61
C ASP A 73 13.80 -53.79 -37.13
N PHE A 74 14.52 -53.09 -38.03
CA PHE A 74 15.22 -51.84 -37.71
C PHE A 74 14.25 -50.68 -37.41
N GLN A 75 14.01 -50.42 -36.13
CA GLN A 75 13.11 -49.37 -35.64
C GLN A 75 13.82 -48.36 -34.71
N PRO A 76 14.70 -47.49 -35.24
CA PRO A 76 15.51 -46.58 -34.43
C PRO A 76 14.67 -45.58 -33.61
N MET A 77 13.47 -45.22 -34.07
CA MET A 77 12.57 -44.33 -33.35
C MET A 77 12.08 -44.92 -32.03
N ARG A 78 11.87 -46.23 -31.97
CA ARG A 78 11.40 -46.92 -30.76
C ARG A 78 12.48 -46.91 -29.67
N SER A 79 13.73 -47.15 -30.04
CA SER A 79 14.88 -47.07 -29.12
C SER A 79 15.11 -45.64 -28.63
N LEU A 80 14.92 -44.63 -29.49
CA LEU A 80 15.00 -43.22 -29.10
C LEU A 80 13.89 -42.85 -28.11
N LEU A 81 12.66 -43.32 -28.33
CA LEU A 81 11.54 -43.10 -27.41
C LEU A 81 11.74 -43.81 -26.07
N ALA A 82 12.28 -45.03 -26.06
CA ALA A 82 12.61 -45.77 -24.83
C ALA A 82 13.70 -45.08 -24.01
N THR A 83 14.74 -44.58 -24.69
CA THR A 83 15.79 -43.74 -24.07
C THR A 83 15.20 -42.46 -23.51
N GLY A 84 14.33 -41.79 -24.28
CA GLY A 84 13.61 -40.59 -23.87
C GLY A 84 12.69 -40.84 -22.68
N ALA A 85 12.02 -41.98 -22.59
CA ALA A 85 11.18 -42.34 -21.45
C ALA A 85 12.01 -42.59 -20.19
N THR A 86 13.23 -43.10 -20.33
CA THR A 86 14.13 -43.41 -19.22
C THR A 86 14.85 -42.17 -18.68
N LEU A 87 15.39 -41.31 -19.55
CA LEU A 87 16.13 -40.10 -19.15
C LEU A 87 15.27 -38.84 -19.07
N GLY A 88 14.16 -38.80 -19.81
CA GLY A 88 13.26 -37.65 -19.91
C GLY A 88 12.74 -37.17 -18.56
N PRO A 89 12.26 -38.03 -17.64
CA PRO A 89 11.82 -37.62 -16.31
C PRO A 89 12.93 -36.93 -15.50
N ALA A 90 14.17 -37.40 -15.58
CA ALA A 90 15.29 -36.79 -14.88
C ALA A 90 15.63 -35.40 -15.47
N LEU A 91 15.69 -35.28 -16.80
CA LEU A 91 15.91 -33.99 -17.45
C LEU A 91 14.76 -33.01 -17.20
N ALA A 92 13.52 -33.47 -17.25
CA ALA A 92 12.33 -32.68 -16.98
C ALA A 92 12.29 -32.17 -15.53
N THR A 93 12.63 -33.02 -14.56
CA THR A 93 12.68 -32.59 -13.14
C THR A 93 13.84 -31.65 -12.86
N LEU A 94 15.01 -31.83 -13.49
CA LEU A 94 16.12 -30.87 -13.42
C LEU A 94 15.74 -29.51 -14.05
N PHE A 95 15.06 -29.53 -15.20
CA PHE A 95 14.56 -28.32 -15.82
C PHE A 95 13.49 -27.63 -14.98
N ALA A 96 12.58 -28.40 -14.38
CA ALA A 96 11.56 -27.87 -13.48
C ALA A 96 12.18 -27.21 -12.24
N ILE A 97 13.12 -27.88 -11.55
CA ILE A 97 13.74 -27.31 -10.34
C ILE A 97 14.54 -26.05 -10.65
N THR A 98 15.24 -26.00 -11.79
CA THR A 98 16.01 -24.81 -12.20
C THR A 98 15.09 -23.64 -12.55
N ILE A 99 13.97 -23.87 -13.25
CA ILE A 99 12.96 -22.83 -13.49
C ILE A 99 12.35 -22.35 -12.17
N VAL A 100 11.90 -23.28 -11.32
CA VAL A 100 11.23 -22.94 -10.06
C VAL A 100 12.16 -22.12 -9.17
N THR A 101 13.41 -22.53 -9.01
CA THR A 101 14.40 -21.81 -8.20
C THR A 101 14.81 -20.47 -8.82
N ALA A 102 14.91 -20.37 -10.15
CA ALA A 102 15.18 -19.11 -10.84
C ALA A 102 14.03 -18.10 -10.65
N ILE A 103 12.78 -18.54 -10.77
CA ILE A 103 11.60 -17.70 -10.54
C ILE A 103 11.50 -17.33 -9.05
N ALA A 104 11.58 -18.32 -8.16
CA ALA A 104 11.43 -18.13 -6.72
C ALA A 104 12.51 -17.21 -6.14
N SER A 105 13.76 -17.31 -6.59
CA SER A 105 14.84 -16.44 -6.12
C SER A 105 14.63 -14.97 -6.51
N GLN A 106 14.12 -14.71 -7.71
CA GLN A 106 13.83 -13.34 -8.17
C GLN A 106 12.56 -12.78 -7.50
N ALA A 107 11.51 -13.60 -7.42
CA ALA A 107 10.25 -13.23 -6.79
C ALA A 107 10.37 -13.03 -5.27
N GLY A 108 11.22 -13.83 -4.60
CA GLY A 108 11.42 -13.77 -3.16
C GLY A 108 12.08 -12.47 -2.68
N LEU A 109 12.94 -11.84 -3.50
CA LEU A 109 13.58 -10.56 -3.15
C LEU A 109 12.75 -9.34 -3.54
N GLY A 110 12.19 -9.33 -4.75
CA GLY A 110 11.55 -8.14 -5.33
C GLY A 110 10.02 -8.19 -5.38
N GLY A 111 9.42 -9.32 -5.01
CA GLY A 111 8.02 -9.63 -5.26
C GLY A 111 7.77 -10.06 -6.70
N ALA A 112 6.67 -10.80 -6.92
CA ALA A 112 6.18 -11.11 -8.27
C ALA A 112 5.14 -10.06 -8.68
N ARG A 113 5.49 -9.16 -9.61
CA ARG A 113 4.53 -8.20 -10.18
C ARG A 113 4.63 -8.14 -11.69
N PHE A 114 3.48 -8.09 -12.33
CA PHE A 114 3.37 -7.90 -13.77
C PHE A 114 3.19 -6.40 -14.08
N ASN A 115 4.10 -5.82 -14.85
CA ASN A 115 4.07 -4.40 -15.20
C ASN A 115 4.10 -4.23 -16.74
N PRO A 116 2.94 -4.05 -17.39
CA PRO A 116 2.87 -3.94 -18.85
C PRO A 116 3.61 -2.71 -19.39
N LYS A 117 3.76 -1.64 -18.60
CA LYS A 117 4.50 -0.42 -19.01
C LYS A 117 6.01 -0.68 -19.22
N LEU A 118 6.55 -1.78 -18.69
CA LEU A 118 7.94 -2.16 -18.93
C LEU A 118 8.16 -2.82 -20.30
N LEU A 119 7.09 -3.32 -20.94
CA LEU A 119 7.10 -3.92 -22.28
C LEU A 119 7.11 -2.87 -23.39
N GLU A 120 6.82 -1.61 -23.07
CA GLU A 120 6.87 -0.51 -24.03
C GLU A 120 8.29 -0.31 -24.60
N TRP A 121 8.35 -0.02 -25.90
CA TRP A 121 9.60 0.29 -26.57
C TRP A 121 10.12 1.64 -26.08
N LYS A 122 11.34 1.64 -25.52
CA LYS A 122 12.04 2.84 -25.04
C LYS A 122 13.39 2.94 -25.74
N GLY A 123 13.52 3.84 -26.71
CA GLY A 123 14.76 4.04 -27.48
C GLY A 123 15.98 4.34 -26.59
N SER A 124 15.77 4.92 -25.40
CA SER A 124 16.82 5.16 -24.41
C SER A 124 17.48 3.88 -23.87
N ARG A 125 16.84 2.71 -23.99
CA ARG A 125 17.42 1.41 -23.55
C ARG A 125 18.47 0.84 -24.53
N ILE A 126 18.53 1.35 -25.76
CA ILE A 126 19.38 0.79 -26.84
C ILE A 126 20.66 1.64 -27.05
N ASN A 127 20.87 2.71 -26.27
CA ASN A 127 22.03 3.59 -26.48
C ASN A 127 23.38 2.90 -26.10
N PRO A 128 24.29 2.65 -27.05
CA PRO A 128 25.55 1.95 -26.82
C PRO A 128 26.51 2.70 -25.87
N ALA A 129 26.50 4.04 -25.90
CA ALA A 129 27.35 4.84 -25.02
C ALA A 129 26.98 4.65 -23.54
N SER A 130 25.68 4.53 -23.24
CA SER A 130 25.19 4.23 -21.89
C SER A 130 25.59 2.82 -21.41
N GLY A 131 25.63 1.86 -22.34
CA GLY A 131 26.12 0.51 -22.09
C GLY A 131 27.60 0.48 -21.72
N LEU A 132 28.44 1.15 -22.51
CA LEU A 132 29.88 1.27 -22.25
C LEU A 132 30.18 1.94 -20.92
N LYS A 133 29.49 3.04 -20.58
CA LYS A 133 29.62 3.71 -19.27
C LYS A 133 29.26 2.78 -18.10
N ARG A 134 28.27 1.90 -18.28
CA ARG A 134 27.89 0.92 -17.25
C ARG A 134 28.91 -0.21 -17.13
N MET A 135 29.52 -0.64 -18.24
CA MET A 135 30.53 -1.71 -18.28
C MET A 135 31.88 -1.27 -17.72
N PHE A 136 32.36 -0.07 -18.07
CA PHE A 136 33.67 0.45 -17.65
C PHE A 136 33.58 1.48 -16.49
N GLY A 137 32.40 1.76 -15.98
CA GLY A 137 32.20 2.64 -14.83
C GLY A 137 32.41 1.95 -13.48
N MET A 138 32.15 2.70 -12.39
CA MET A 138 32.27 2.20 -11.01
C MET A 138 31.48 0.91 -10.77
N GLN A 139 30.31 0.76 -11.40
CA GLN A 139 29.49 -0.44 -11.30
C GLN A 139 30.20 -1.67 -11.90
N GLY A 140 30.87 -1.52 -13.04
CA GLY A 140 31.65 -2.59 -13.67
C GLY A 140 32.83 -3.04 -12.79
N LEU A 141 33.56 -2.10 -12.20
CA LEU A 141 34.66 -2.39 -11.26
C LEU A 141 34.18 -3.15 -10.03
N ILE A 142 33.02 -2.77 -9.47
CA ILE A 142 32.41 -3.47 -8.33
C ILE A 142 32.03 -4.92 -8.71
N GLU A 143 31.42 -5.13 -9.88
CA GLU A 143 31.06 -6.47 -10.36
C GLU A 143 32.30 -7.33 -10.66
N LEU A 144 33.38 -6.74 -11.20
CA LEU A 144 34.66 -7.41 -11.38
C LEU A 144 35.26 -7.84 -10.03
N GLY A 145 35.28 -6.95 -9.04
CA GLY A 145 35.76 -7.26 -7.69
C GLY A 145 34.98 -8.41 -7.05
N LYS A 146 33.64 -8.40 -7.16
CA LYS A 146 32.80 -9.53 -6.71
C LYS A 146 33.11 -10.83 -7.45
N SER A 147 33.38 -10.75 -8.74
CA SER A 147 33.72 -11.91 -9.57
C SER A 147 35.06 -12.53 -9.20
N LEU A 148 36.08 -11.69 -8.95
CA LEU A 148 37.38 -12.17 -8.45
C LEU A 148 37.25 -12.78 -7.05
N LEU A 149 36.50 -12.16 -6.14
CA LEU A 149 36.24 -12.71 -4.81
C LEU A 149 35.54 -14.06 -4.89
N LYS A 150 34.56 -14.23 -5.78
CA LYS A 150 33.91 -15.52 -6.08
C LYS A 150 34.91 -16.58 -6.50
N VAL A 151 35.77 -16.28 -7.47
CA VAL A 151 36.79 -17.21 -7.97
C VAL A 151 37.76 -17.61 -6.87
N LEU A 152 38.25 -16.64 -6.08
CA LEU A 152 39.17 -16.91 -4.98
C LEU A 152 38.51 -17.76 -3.88
N LEU A 153 37.28 -17.43 -3.48
CA LEU A 153 36.57 -18.16 -2.43
C LEU A 153 36.24 -19.59 -2.88
N LEU A 154 35.65 -19.76 -4.07
CA LEU A 154 35.31 -21.09 -4.59
C LEU A 154 36.56 -21.92 -4.91
N GLY A 155 37.61 -21.27 -5.43
CA GLY A 155 38.91 -21.91 -5.66
C GLY A 155 39.58 -22.36 -4.36
N ALA A 156 39.52 -21.55 -3.30
CA ALA A 156 40.03 -21.91 -1.98
C ALA A 156 39.23 -23.07 -1.36
N ILE A 157 37.89 -23.01 -1.39
CA ILE A 157 37.01 -24.08 -0.90
C ILE A 157 37.29 -25.38 -1.65
N GLY A 158 37.23 -25.34 -2.99
CA GLY A 158 37.47 -26.52 -3.83
C GLY A 158 38.88 -27.07 -3.67
N GLY A 159 39.90 -26.20 -3.71
CA GLY A 159 41.30 -26.60 -3.55
C GLY A 159 41.58 -27.23 -2.19
N TRP A 160 41.08 -26.63 -1.10
CA TRP A 160 41.22 -27.18 0.26
C TRP A 160 40.50 -28.52 0.43
N LEU A 161 39.27 -28.65 -0.10
CA LEU A 161 38.52 -29.90 -0.08
C LEU A 161 39.24 -31.00 -0.84
N LEU A 162 39.64 -30.73 -2.09
CA LEU A 162 40.38 -31.69 -2.93
C LEU A 162 41.69 -32.12 -2.27
N TRP A 163 42.42 -31.19 -1.65
CA TRP A 163 43.63 -31.50 -0.89
C TRP A 163 43.35 -32.37 0.34
N SER A 164 42.23 -32.17 1.01
CA SER A 164 41.84 -32.92 2.21
C SER A 164 41.41 -34.36 1.88
N ILE A 165 40.73 -34.57 0.75
CA ILE A 165 40.23 -35.89 0.33
C ILE A 165 41.25 -36.73 -0.46
N ARG A 166 42.37 -36.13 -0.92
CA ARG A 166 43.33 -36.78 -1.81
C ARG A 166 43.82 -38.16 -1.33
N GLY A 167 44.01 -38.31 -0.02
CA GLY A 167 44.48 -39.57 0.58
C GLY A 167 43.41 -40.67 0.52
N GLN A 168 42.14 -40.31 0.71
CA GLN A 168 41.01 -41.24 0.60
C GLN A 168 40.81 -41.68 -0.86
N THR A 169 40.95 -40.75 -1.82
CA THR A 169 40.82 -41.07 -3.25
C THR A 169 41.91 -42.00 -3.77
N LEU A 170 43.13 -41.95 -3.23
CA LEU A 170 44.19 -42.91 -3.58
C LEU A 170 43.86 -44.34 -3.13
N GLY A 171 43.15 -44.50 -2.02
CA GLY A 171 42.67 -45.80 -1.54
C GLY A 171 41.61 -46.44 -2.44
N LEU A 172 40.87 -45.65 -3.24
CA LEU A 172 39.84 -46.15 -4.14
C LEU A 172 40.39 -46.96 -5.33
N VAL A 173 41.68 -46.81 -5.63
CA VAL A 173 42.38 -47.59 -6.67
C VAL A 173 42.40 -49.09 -6.34
N ALA A 174 42.43 -49.43 -5.05
CA ALA A 174 42.42 -50.81 -4.56
C ALA A 174 41.00 -51.37 -4.30
N GLY A 175 39.96 -50.54 -4.49
CA GLY A 175 38.56 -50.90 -4.23
C GLY A 175 37.86 -51.56 -5.43
N ASN A 176 36.66 -52.08 -5.20
CA ASN A 176 35.79 -52.52 -6.29
C ASN A 176 35.20 -51.31 -7.04
N VAL A 177 34.88 -51.49 -8.32
CA VAL A 177 34.44 -50.39 -9.20
C VAL A 177 33.16 -49.73 -8.69
N GLU A 178 32.18 -50.52 -8.25
CA GLU A 178 30.88 -50.01 -7.80
C GLU A 178 31.00 -49.16 -6.54
N GLY A 179 31.74 -49.63 -5.54
CA GLY A 179 32.01 -48.89 -4.30
C GLY A 179 32.86 -47.64 -4.55
N SER A 180 33.84 -47.71 -5.44
CA SER A 180 34.66 -46.55 -5.82
C SER A 180 33.83 -45.47 -6.53
N VAL A 181 32.92 -45.85 -7.42
CA VAL A 181 31.99 -44.91 -8.09
C VAL A 181 31.05 -44.26 -7.07
N ALA A 182 30.48 -45.04 -6.14
CA ALA A 182 29.60 -44.51 -5.10
C ALA A 182 30.34 -43.52 -4.17
N ALA A 183 31.56 -43.86 -3.73
CA ALA A 183 32.38 -43.00 -2.88
C ALA A 183 32.77 -41.69 -3.59
N LEU A 184 33.16 -41.76 -4.87
CA LEU A 184 33.44 -40.57 -5.69
C LEU A 184 32.19 -39.71 -5.88
N GLY A 185 31.03 -40.33 -6.11
CA GLY A 185 29.75 -39.63 -6.24
C GLY A 185 29.38 -38.86 -4.97
N GLY A 186 29.50 -39.50 -3.79
CA GLY A 186 29.26 -38.86 -2.50
C GLY A 186 30.23 -37.68 -2.25
N THR A 187 31.50 -37.89 -2.57
CA THR A 187 32.53 -36.84 -2.44
C THR A 187 32.27 -35.67 -3.39
N PHE A 188 31.87 -35.97 -4.63
CA PHE A 188 31.50 -34.97 -5.63
C PHE A 188 30.29 -34.13 -5.18
N ILE A 189 29.23 -34.77 -4.69
CA ILE A 189 28.06 -34.07 -4.13
C ILE A 189 28.46 -33.19 -2.94
N PHE A 190 29.31 -33.70 -2.04
CA PHE A 190 29.78 -32.93 -0.90
C PHE A 190 30.55 -31.67 -1.31
N VAL A 191 31.47 -31.79 -2.28
CA VAL A 191 32.21 -30.65 -2.82
C VAL A 191 31.26 -29.64 -3.48
N LEU A 192 30.31 -30.10 -4.28
CA LEU A 192 29.31 -29.23 -4.90
C LEU A 192 28.46 -28.48 -3.86
N LEU A 193 27.98 -29.16 -2.82
CA LEU A 193 27.21 -28.53 -1.75
C LEU A 193 28.05 -27.54 -0.93
N ALA A 194 29.31 -27.85 -0.65
CA ALA A 194 30.22 -26.93 0.02
C ALA A 194 30.48 -25.66 -0.82
N MET A 195 30.69 -25.81 -2.12
CA MET A 195 30.83 -24.68 -3.05
C MET A 195 29.54 -23.86 -3.18
N ALA A 196 28.37 -24.52 -3.23
CA ALA A 196 27.07 -23.86 -3.21
C ALA A 196 26.86 -23.09 -1.89
N GLY A 197 27.29 -23.65 -0.76
CA GLY A 197 27.36 -22.95 0.53
C GLY A 197 28.25 -21.70 0.48
N GLY A 198 29.40 -21.79 -0.19
CA GLY A 198 30.25 -20.62 -0.46
C GLY A 198 29.52 -19.53 -1.25
N LEU A 199 28.76 -19.88 -2.29
CA LEU A 199 27.92 -18.93 -3.02
C LEU A 199 26.82 -18.31 -2.15
N LEU A 200 26.20 -19.09 -1.25
CA LEU A 200 25.22 -18.57 -0.30
C LEU A 200 25.84 -17.53 0.65
N LEU A 201 27.07 -17.72 1.10
CA LEU A 201 27.77 -16.73 1.93
C LEU A 201 27.93 -15.39 1.17
N ILE A 202 28.31 -15.45 -0.10
CA ILE A 202 28.44 -14.25 -0.95
C ILE A 202 27.08 -13.59 -1.13
N ALA A 203 26.03 -14.38 -1.41
CA ALA A 203 24.66 -13.87 -1.52
C ALA A 203 24.18 -13.23 -0.22
N GLY A 204 24.53 -13.80 0.94
CA GLY A 204 24.21 -13.28 2.27
C GLY A 204 24.81 -11.89 2.54
N ILE A 205 25.92 -11.55 1.88
CA ILE A 205 26.53 -10.21 1.95
C ILE A 205 25.94 -9.29 0.86
N ASP A 206 25.75 -9.78 -0.37
CA ASP A 206 25.24 -8.97 -1.48
C ASP A 206 23.79 -8.49 -1.23
N VAL A 207 22.90 -9.34 -0.71
CA VAL A 207 21.49 -9.00 -0.50
C VAL A 207 21.30 -7.78 0.42
N PRO A 208 21.87 -7.72 1.65
CA PRO A 208 21.82 -6.53 2.49
C PRO A 208 22.35 -5.27 1.80
N ILE A 209 23.46 -5.38 1.08
CA ILE A 209 24.04 -4.25 0.33
C ILE A 209 23.05 -3.74 -0.73
N GLN A 210 22.40 -4.63 -1.46
CA GLN A 210 21.38 -4.25 -2.45
C GLN A 210 20.15 -3.61 -1.80
N ILE A 211 19.72 -4.08 -0.62
CA ILE A 211 18.62 -3.47 0.15
C ILE A 211 18.98 -2.04 0.53
N ILE A 212 20.18 -1.84 1.11
CA ILE A 212 20.66 -0.51 1.51
C ILE A 212 20.75 0.41 0.30
N ARG A 213 21.32 -0.06 -0.83
CA ARG A 213 21.38 0.72 -2.07
C ARG A 213 20.00 1.12 -2.59
N MET A 214 19.04 0.19 -2.58
CA MET A 214 17.67 0.47 -3.01
C MET A 214 17.01 1.52 -2.11
N LEU A 215 17.08 1.34 -0.80
CA LEU A 215 16.52 2.31 0.16
C LEU A 215 17.20 3.67 0.05
N SER A 216 18.52 3.70 -0.17
CA SER A 216 19.28 4.94 -0.34
C SER A 216 18.86 5.68 -1.61
N LYS A 217 18.60 4.97 -2.71
CA LYS A 217 18.07 5.54 -3.95
C LYS A 217 16.67 6.13 -3.76
N LEU A 218 15.87 5.53 -2.87
CA LEU A 218 14.51 5.96 -2.57
C LEU A 218 14.43 7.04 -1.48
N ARG A 219 15.55 7.44 -0.85
CA ARG A 219 15.57 8.52 0.15
C ARG A 219 14.93 9.79 -0.39
N MET A 220 14.30 10.52 0.52
CA MET A 220 13.53 11.72 0.21
C MET A 220 14.09 12.93 0.94
N SER A 221 13.89 14.12 0.37
CA SER A 221 14.10 15.37 1.11
C SER A 221 12.90 15.67 2.02
N HIS A 222 13.09 16.53 3.01
CA HIS A 222 11.99 16.95 3.88
C HIS A 222 10.85 17.64 3.10
N GLN A 223 11.20 18.35 2.02
CA GLN A 223 10.23 19.01 1.14
C GLN A 223 9.45 17.98 0.31
N GLU A 224 10.13 16.99 -0.29
CA GLU A 224 9.49 15.90 -1.04
C GLU A 224 8.47 15.14 -0.16
N VAL A 225 8.82 14.86 1.10
CA VAL A 225 7.90 14.20 2.05
C VAL A 225 6.67 15.07 2.31
N ARG A 226 6.87 16.37 2.57
CA ARG A 226 5.77 17.31 2.85
C ARG A 226 4.83 17.45 1.65
N ASP A 227 5.37 17.51 0.44
CA ASP A 227 4.58 17.63 -0.77
C ASP A 227 3.81 16.35 -1.06
N GLU A 228 4.40 15.17 -0.79
CA GLU A 228 3.68 13.90 -0.90
C GLU A 228 2.51 13.78 0.09
N TYR A 229 2.67 14.30 1.32
CA TYR A 229 1.56 14.43 2.27
C TYR A 229 0.46 15.36 1.75
N LYS A 230 0.81 16.50 1.15
CA LYS A 230 -0.18 17.42 0.55
C LYS A 230 -0.94 16.77 -0.60
N GLU A 231 -0.27 15.99 -1.46
CA GLU A 231 -0.92 15.27 -2.56
C GLU A 231 -1.91 14.22 -2.06
N THR A 232 -1.56 13.52 -0.97
CA THR A 232 -2.33 12.37 -0.49
C THR A 232 -3.49 12.80 0.39
N GLU A 233 -3.30 13.79 1.27
CA GLU A 233 -4.32 14.26 2.20
C GLU A 233 -5.03 15.56 1.78
N GLY A 234 -4.55 16.23 0.73
CA GLY A 234 -4.97 17.57 0.34
C GLY A 234 -4.33 18.66 1.20
N SER A 235 -4.12 19.85 0.64
CA SER A 235 -3.52 20.95 1.42
C SER A 235 -4.47 21.43 2.53
N PRO A 236 -3.95 21.85 3.70
CA PRO A 236 -4.76 22.47 4.75
C PRO A 236 -5.57 23.67 4.24
N GLU A 237 -4.97 24.43 3.32
CA GLU A 237 -5.58 25.57 2.63
C GLU A 237 -6.80 25.15 1.80
N LEU A 238 -6.70 24.05 1.03
CA LEU A 238 -7.81 23.51 0.25
C LEU A 238 -8.95 23.02 1.17
N LYS A 239 -8.62 22.34 2.27
CA LYS A 239 -9.61 21.93 3.28
C LYS A 239 -10.30 23.14 3.93
N ALA A 240 -9.56 24.22 4.20
CA ALA A 240 -10.12 25.46 4.72
C ALA A 240 -11.02 26.17 3.69
N ALA A 241 -10.57 26.28 2.45
CA ALA A 241 -11.35 26.87 1.35
C ALA A 241 -12.64 26.09 1.08
N LEU A 242 -12.60 24.76 1.13
CA LEU A 242 -13.79 23.92 0.99
C LEU A 242 -14.80 24.16 2.11
N ARG A 243 -14.32 24.22 3.37
CA ARG A 243 -15.17 24.56 4.53
C ARG A 243 -15.80 25.94 4.41
N GLN A 244 -15.04 26.93 3.95
CA GLN A 244 -15.55 28.28 3.72
C GLN A 244 -16.63 28.29 2.64
N ARG A 245 -16.40 27.61 1.51
CA ARG A 245 -17.36 27.50 0.40
C ARG A 245 -18.67 26.83 0.84
N GLN A 246 -18.58 25.75 1.62
CA GLN A 246 -19.75 25.08 2.20
C GLN A 246 -20.58 26.04 3.06
N ARG A 247 -19.92 26.85 3.90
CA ARG A 247 -20.58 27.85 4.74
C ARG A 247 -21.29 28.93 3.92
N THR A 248 -20.66 29.43 2.84
CA THR A 248 -21.28 30.40 1.93
C THR A 248 -22.54 29.85 1.26
N ILE A 249 -22.52 28.59 0.83
CA ILE A 249 -23.69 27.92 0.22
C ILE A 249 -24.85 27.83 1.22
N LEU A 250 -24.56 27.42 2.46
CA LEU A 250 -25.57 27.33 3.52
C LEU A 250 -26.19 28.71 3.83
N LYS A 251 -25.38 29.77 3.90
CA LYS A 251 -25.87 31.14 4.03
C LYS A 251 -26.78 31.55 2.87
N GLY A 252 -26.38 31.24 1.64
CA GLY A 252 -27.16 31.54 0.44
C GLY A 252 -28.55 30.92 0.47
N GLY A 253 -28.66 29.65 0.87
CA GLY A 253 -29.95 28.96 0.99
C GLY A 253 -30.87 29.51 2.08
N ALA A 254 -30.31 30.02 3.19
CA ALA A 254 -31.08 30.59 4.29
C ALA A 254 -31.35 32.10 4.16
N ARG A 255 -30.68 32.81 3.23
CA ARG A 255 -30.69 34.28 3.12
C ARG A 255 -32.09 34.87 3.06
N GLN A 256 -32.87 34.46 2.07
CA GLN A 256 -34.22 34.99 1.84
C GLN A 256 -35.15 34.70 3.03
N ALA A 257 -34.99 33.54 3.66
CA ALA A 257 -35.80 33.15 4.80
C ALA A 257 -35.48 34.01 6.04
N VAL A 258 -34.19 34.20 6.37
CA VAL A 258 -33.76 35.01 7.52
C VAL A 258 -34.04 36.50 7.29
N GLU A 259 -34.00 36.99 6.05
CA GLU A 259 -34.37 38.38 5.72
C GLU A 259 -35.82 38.70 6.08
N SER A 260 -36.72 37.71 5.99
CA SER A 260 -38.11 37.85 6.46
C SER A 260 -38.31 37.61 7.97
N ALA A 261 -37.26 37.21 8.70
CA ALA A 261 -37.35 36.89 10.11
C ALA A 261 -37.32 38.14 10.99
N HIS A 262 -38.12 38.13 12.04
CA HIS A 262 -38.16 39.18 13.05
C HIS A 262 -37.27 38.86 14.25
N VAL A 263 -37.03 37.57 14.52
CA VAL A 263 -36.14 37.12 15.60
C VAL A 263 -35.51 35.77 15.26
N VAL A 264 -34.28 35.55 15.70
CA VAL A 264 -33.61 34.25 15.67
C VAL A 264 -33.39 33.75 17.08
N LEU A 265 -33.96 32.59 17.39
CA LEU A 265 -33.75 31.85 18.64
C LEU A 265 -32.58 30.90 18.49
N THR A 266 -31.69 30.86 19.48
CA THR A 266 -30.50 30.02 19.42
C THR A 266 -30.33 29.13 20.64
N ASN A 267 -29.87 27.90 20.40
CA ASN A 267 -29.14 27.09 21.37
C ASN A 267 -27.68 27.14 20.90
N PRO A 268 -26.75 27.75 21.68
CA PRO A 268 -25.41 28.07 21.22
C PRO A 268 -24.76 26.95 20.42
N THR A 269 -24.17 27.30 19.27
CA THR A 269 -23.50 26.40 18.30
C THR A 269 -24.29 25.17 17.78
N HIS A 270 -25.42 24.80 18.38
CA HIS A 270 -26.13 23.57 18.14
C HIS A 270 -27.41 23.78 17.31
N PHE A 271 -28.22 24.79 17.62
CA PHE A 271 -29.48 25.06 16.93
C PHE A 271 -29.72 26.56 16.70
N ALA A 272 -30.33 26.89 15.56
CA ALA A 272 -30.86 28.21 15.30
C ALA A 272 -32.22 28.09 14.60
N VAL A 273 -33.19 28.89 15.03
CA VAL A 273 -34.54 28.94 14.47
C VAL A 273 -34.92 30.39 14.24
N ALA A 274 -35.23 30.74 13.00
CA ALA A 274 -35.68 32.06 12.60
C ALA A 274 -37.21 32.10 12.53
N LEU A 275 -37.81 33.11 13.14
CA LEU A 275 -39.26 33.28 13.26
C LEU A 275 -39.70 34.58 12.61
N ARG A 276 -40.83 34.54 11.89
CA ARG A 276 -41.52 35.71 11.35
C ARG A 276 -42.88 35.87 12.02
N TYR A 277 -43.23 37.12 12.30
CA TYR A 277 -44.58 37.48 12.69
C TYR A 277 -44.92 38.88 12.16
N GLU A 278 -45.71 38.93 11.09
CA GLU A 278 -46.21 40.17 10.51
C GLU A 278 -47.67 40.40 10.93
N ARG A 279 -47.95 41.51 11.64
CA ARG A 279 -49.31 41.87 12.06
C ARG A 279 -50.22 42.05 10.84
N GLY A 280 -51.36 41.37 10.84
CA GLY A 280 -52.33 41.41 9.73
C GLY A 280 -52.07 40.41 8.61
N ARG A 281 -50.93 39.70 8.63
CA ARG A 281 -50.61 38.61 7.70
C ARG A 281 -50.50 37.26 8.40
N ASP A 282 -49.73 37.20 9.48
CA ASP A 282 -49.50 35.98 10.23
C ASP A 282 -50.40 35.99 11.46
N GLU A 283 -51.36 35.06 11.55
CA GLU A 283 -52.17 34.87 12.77
C GLU A 283 -51.32 34.31 13.91
N ILE A 284 -50.37 33.44 13.56
CA ILE A 284 -49.46 32.74 14.46
C ILE A 284 -48.04 32.86 13.89
N PRO A 285 -47.00 33.07 14.71
CA PRO A 285 -45.62 33.14 14.24
C PRO A 285 -45.21 31.91 13.42
N VAL A 286 -44.50 32.15 12.31
CA VAL A 286 -44.09 31.11 11.35
C VAL A 286 -42.58 30.88 11.44
N VAL A 287 -42.16 29.61 11.41
CA VAL A 287 -40.75 29.23 11.30
C VAL A 287 -40.29 29.43 9.86
N VAL A 288 -39.46 30.44 9.60
CA VAL A 288 -38.99 30.74 8.23
C VAL A 288 -37.71 30.00 7.88
N ALA A 289 -36.82 29.77 8.84
CA ALA A 289 -35.65 28.91 8.67
C ALA A 289 -35.31 28.19 9.98
N LYS A 290 -34.78 26.97 9.91
CA LYS A 290 -34.24 26.27 11.07
C LYS A 290 -33.05 25.38 10.70
N GLY A 291 -32.08 25.26 11.59
CA GLY A 291 -30.88 24.48 11.32
C GLY A 291 -30.23 23.92 12.58
N ARG A 292 -29.41 22.88 12.38
CA ARG A 292 -28.46 22.36 13.40
C ARG A 292 -27.02 22.46 12.90
N GLY A 293 -26.06 22.55 13.82
CA GLY A 293 -24.62 22.55 13.50
C GLY A 293 -24.22 23.63 12.50
N ALA A 294 -23.65 23.25 11.35
CA ALA A 294 -23.18 24.19 10.33
C ALA A 294 -24.29 25.11 9.78
N THR A 295 -25.51 24.61 9.62
CA THR A 295 -26.66 25.40 9.17
C THR A 295 -27.11 26.38 10.25
N ALA A 296 -27.10 25.98 11.52
CA ALA A 296 -27.41 26.88 12.63
C ALA A 296 -26.40 28.04 12.72
N LEU A 297 -25.12 27.73 12.54
CA LEU A 297 -24.06 28.74 12.51
C LEU A 297 -24.25 29.71 11.34
N ALA A 298 -24.60 29.20 10.15
CA ALA A 298 -24.90 30.04 8.98
C ALA A 298 -26.09 30.98 9.22
N ILE A 299 -27.19 30.50 9.82
CA ILE A 299 -28.37 31.31 10.16
C ILE A 299 -28.01 32.43 11.15
N ARG A 300 -27.19 32.14 12.17
CA ARG A 300 -26.75 33.14 13.18
C ARG A 300 -25.90 34.24 12.57
N GLU A 301 -24.92 33.87 11.74
CA GLU A 301 -24.09 34.86 11.06
C GLU A 301 -24.90 35.73 10.12
N LEU A 302 -25.84 35.12 9.41
CA LEU A 302 -26.73 35.83 8.49
C LEU A 302 -27.68 36.77 9.25
N ALA A 303 -28.17 36.38 10.43
CA ALA A 303 -28.94 37.25 11.31
C ALA A 303 -28.11 38.46 11.76
N ALA A 304 -26.83 38.27 12.08
CA ALA A 304 -25.93 39.37 12.39
C ALA A 304 -25.67 40.29 11.18
N GLU A 305 -25.50 39.73 9.97
CA GLU A 305 -25.36 40.49 8.72
C GLU A 305 -26.62 41.31 8.39
N LEU A 306 -27.81 40.75 8.61
CA LEU A 306 -29.10 41.38 8.31
C LEU A 306 -29.66 42.20 9.48
N SER A 307 -28.91 42.33 10.58
CA SER A 307 -29.33 43.02 11.81
C SER A 307 -30.65 42.48 12.41
N VAL A 308 -30.93 41.18 12.24
CA VAL A 308 -32.06 40.49 12.86
C VAL A 308 -31.68 40.16 14.31
N PRO A 309 -32.51 40.52 15.31
CA PRO A 309 -32.24 40.23 16.72
C PRO A 309 -32.02 38.73 16.98
N VAL A 310 -30.90 38.39 17.61
CA VAL A 310 -30.56 37.03 18.02
C VAL A 310 -30.71 36.92 19.52
N LEU A 311 -31.59 36.01 19.97
CA LEU A 311 -31.84 35.76 21.39
C LEU A 311 -31.45 34.33 21.75
N GLU A 312 -30.72 34.20 22.86
CA GLU A 312 -30.29 32.92 23.36
C GLU A 312 -31.36 32.32 24.27
N TYR A 313 -32.04 31.29 23.76
CA TYR A 313 -33.03 30.51 24.51
C TYR A 313 -32.86 29.03 24.14
N PRO A 314 -31.90 28.32 24.76
CA PRO A 314 -31.53 26.96 24.32
C PRO A 314 -32.69 25.96 24.31
N VAL A 315 -33.50 25.97 25.36
CA VAL A 315 -34.65 25.05 25.50
C VAL A 315 -35.73 25.39 24.47
N LEU A 316 -36.05 26.67 24.29
CA LEU A 316 -37.07 27.13 23.35
C LEU A 316 -36.64 26.92 21.90
N ALA A 317 -35.36 27.17 21.56
CA ALA A 317 -34.83 26.92 20.24
C ALA A 317 -34.90 25.44 19.86
N ARG A 318 -34.58 24.52 20.80
CA ARG A 318 -34.78 23.07 20.60
C ARG A 318 -36.26 22.71 20.47
N ALA A 319 -37.11 23.28 21.33
CA ALA A 319 -38.55 23.05 21.31
C ALA A 319 -39.13 23.39 19.93
N VAL A 320 -38.86 24.57 19.39
CA VAL A 320 -39.35 24.95 18.06
C VAL A 320 -38.70 24.10 16.96
N TYR A 321 -37.39 23.81 17.05
CA TYR A 321 -36.68 23.01 16.04
C TYR A 321 -37.29 21.62 15.85
N TYR A 322 -37.65 20.93 16.93
CA TYR A 322 -38.21 19.57 16.86
C TYR A 322 -39.71 19.52 16.58
N THR A 323 -40.47 20.56 16.96
CA THR A 323 -41.94 20.53 16.89
C THR A 323 -42.51 21.16 15.62
N SER A 324 -41.78 22.05 14.95
CA SER A 324 -42.30 22.86 13.82
C SER A 324 -41.37 22.77 12.61
N ARG A 325 -41.91 22.60 11.40
CA ARG A 325 -41.13 22.59 10.13
C ARG A 325 -40.96 24.00 9.57
N GLU A 326 -40.03 24.18 8.63
CA GLU A 326 -39.90 25.45 7.89
C GLU A 326 -41.19 25.71 7.09
N GLY A 327 -41.65 26.95 7.08
CA GLY A 327 -42.94 27.38 6.53
C GLY A 327 -44.15 27.06 7.42
N GLN A 328 -43.97 26.38 8.54
CA GLN A 328 -45.06 26.00 9.44
C GLN A 328 -45.24 27.02 10.58
N GLN A 329 -46.48 27.23 11.00
CA GLN A 329 -46.80 27.89 12.26
C GLN A 329 -46.22 27.11 13.44
N ILE A 330 -45.83 27.83 14.49
CA ILE A 330 -45.37 27.20 15.74
C ILE A 330 -46.47 26.32 16.36
N ARG A 331 -46.08 25.37 17.22
CA ARG A 331 -47.01 24.55 18.00
C ARG A 331 -47.77 25.41 19.03
N ASP A 332 -49.02 25.04 19.29
CA ASP A 332 -49.97 25.73 20.18
C ASP A 332 -49.46 25.92 21.61
N ASP A 333 -48.83 24.90 22.18
CA ASP A 333 -48.23 24.96 23.51
C ASP A 333 -47.06 25.97 23.62
N LEU A 334 -46.42 26.36 22.51
CA LEU A 334 -45.34 27.34 22.49
C LEU A 334 -45.80 28.79 22.28
N TYR A 335 -47.10 29.05 22.11
CA TYR A 335 -47.61 30.38 21.77
C TYR A 335 -47.25 31.44 22.79
N VAL A 336 -47.47 31.16 24.08
CA VAL A 336 -47.18 32.10 25.16
C VAL A 336 -45.69 32.42 25.20
N ALA A 337 -44.85 31.38 25.11
CA ALA A 337 -43.40 31.51 25.14
C ALA A 337 -42.86 32.38 24.00
N ILE A 338 -43.32 32.12 22.77
CA ILE A 338 -42.90 32.89 21.58
C ILE A 338 -43.49 34.31 21.60
N ALA A 339 -44.73 34.49 22.07
CA ALA A 339 -45.34 35.81 22.20
C ALA A 339 -44.54 36.70 23.16
N THR A 340 -44.02 36.16 24.27
CA THR A 340 -43.15 36.90 25.20
C THR A 340 -41.85 37.36 24.53
N VAL A 341 -41.22 36.48 23.74
CA VAL A 341 -40.00 36.82 22.96
C VAL A 341 -40.31 37.92 21.94
N LEU A 342 -41.37 37.77 21.15
CA LEU A 342 -41.75 38.75 20.13
C LEU A 342 -42.13 40.10 20.75
N ALA A 343 -42.85 40.10 21.87
CA ALA A 343 -43.18 41.33 22.60
C ALA A 343 -41.93 42.09 23.05
N PHE A 344 -40.88 41.38 23.47
CA PHE A 344 -39.58 41.98 23.79
C PHE A 344 -38.89 42.57 22.55
N VAL A 345 -38.87 41.83 21.44
CA VAL A 345 -38.28 42.28 20.16
C VAL A 345 -38.99 43.51 19.60
N PHE A 346 -40.32 43.57 19.66
CA PHE A 346 -41.12 44.73 19.23
C PHE A 346 -41.16 45.88 20.25
N GLY A 347 -40.33 45.84 21.30
CA GLY A 347 -40.16 46.96 22.23
C GLY A 347 -41.32 47.17 23.21
N VAL A 348 -42.25 46.20 23.34
CA VAL A 348 -43.36 46.29 24.31
C VAL A 348 -42.82 46.29 25.76
N ASN A 349 -41.73 45.56 26.01
CA ASN A 349 -41.05 45.51 27.31
C ASN A 349 -39.94 46.56 27.51
N GLN A 350 -39.53 47.31 26.47
CA GLN A 350 -38.53 48.37 26.64
C GLN A 350 -39.02 49.50 27.57
N ARG A 351 -40.35 49.65 27.70
CA ARG A 351 -40.99 50.59 28.65
C ARG A 351 -40.89 50.15 30.12
N ALA A 352 -40.50 48.90 30.40
CA ALA A 352 -40.51 48.28 31.73
C ALA A 352 -39.11 47.92 32.29
N GLY A 353 -38.03 48.38 31.65
CA GLY A 353 -36.65 48.07 32.03
C GLY A 353 -36.11 46.88 31.22
N GLY A 354 -35.30 47.19 30.20
CA GLY A 354 -34.95 46.33 29.06
C GLY A 354 -34.06 45.10 29.32
N HIS A 355 -34.47 44.21 30.21
CA HIS A 355 -33.84 42.89 30.35
C HIS A 355 -34.58 41.85 29.49
N GLN A 356 -33.82 40.90 28.94
CA GLN A 356 -34.36 39.77 28.18
C GLN A 356 -35.34 38.98 29.07
N PRO A 357 -36.58 38.71 28.64
CA PRO A 357 -37.60 38.12 29.50
C PRO A 357 -37.27 36.65 29.79
N HIS A 358 -37.59 36.21 31.01
CA HIS A 358 -37.57 34.79 31.33
C HIS A 358 -38.75 34.10 30.64
N VAL A 359 -38.48 33.05 29.87
CA VAL A 359 -39.49 32.33 29.09
C VAL A 359 -39.59 30.90 29.60
N ILE A 360 -40.80 30.49 30.00
CA ILE A 360 -41.09 29.12 30.45
C ILE A 360 -41.54 28.31 29.25
N VAL A 361 -40.88 27.18 29.00
CA VAL A 361 -41.24 26.21 27.95
C VAL A 361 -42.03 25.07 28.60
N PRO A 362 -43.20 24.68 28.07
CA PRO A 362 -43.98 23.56 28.61
C PRO A 362 -43.18 22.26 28.60
N ASP A 363 -43.36 21.41 29.61
CA ASP A 363 -42.62 20.15 29.73
C ASP A 363 -42.83 19.22 28.52
N ALA A 364 -44.02 19.23 27.91
CA ALA A 364 -44.34 18.48 26.70
C ALA A 364 -43.58 18.96 25.44
N ALA A 365 -42.88 20.10 25.51
CA ALA A 365 -42.09 20.70 24.44
C ALA A 365 -40.59 20.75 24.74
N CYS A 366 -40.15 20.22 25.89
CA CYS A 366 -38.76 20.21 26.27
C CYS A 366 -38.04 18.99 25.65
N PHE A 367 -37.06 19.24 24.78
CA PHE A 367 -36.26 18.20 24.14
C PHE A 367 -34.77 18.35 24.48
N ASP A 368 -34.06 17.22 24.49
CA ASP A 368 -32.59 17.17 24.53
C ASP A 368 -31.97 17.47 23.14
N GLU A 369 -30.65 17.38 23.01
CA GLU A 369 -29.93 17.63 21.75
C GLU A 369 -30.17 16.58 20.65
N ASN A 370 -30.75 15.44 21.01
CA ASN A 370 -31.05 14.34 20.11
C ASN A 370 -32.55 14.28 19.74
N GLY A 371 -33.38 15.14 20.34
CA GLY A 371 -34.83 15.18 20.12
C GLY A 371 -35.62 14.25 21.02
N GLN A 372 -35.04 13.73 22.10
CA GLN A 372 -35.77 12.98 23.11
C GLN A 372 -36.43 13.94 24.11
N PRO A 373 -37.68 13.68 24.53
CA PRO A 373 -38.38 14.52 25.49
C PRO A 373 -37.69 14.46 26.86
N LEU A 374 -37.42 15.62 27.46
CA LEU A 374 -36.86 15.77 28.80
C LEU A 374 -37.94 15.43 29.82
N ARG A 375 -38.06 14.15 30.19
CA ARG A 375 -38.91 13.74 31.33
C ARG A 375 -38.25 14.19 32.63
N LYS A 376 -38.92 15.04 33.41
CA LYS A 376 -38.63 15.13 34.84
C LYS A 376 -39.19 13.87 35.52
N ASN A 377 -38.38 13.24 36.36
CA ASN A 377 -38.89 12.36 37.41
C ASN A 377 -39.64 13.19 38.44
#